data_AF-A0A934FV87-F1
#
_entry.id   AF-A0A934FV87-F1
#
_cell.length_a   1.000
_cell.length_b   1.000
_cell.length_c   1.000
_cell.angle_alpha   90.00
_cell.angle_beta   90.00
_cell.angle_gamma   90.00
#
_symmetry.space_group_name_H-M   'P 1'
#
loop_
_entity.id
_entity.type
_entity.pdbx_description
1 polymer ?
#
loop_
_entity_poly.entity_id
_entity_poly.type
_entity_poly.pdbx_seq_one_letter_code
_entity_poly.pdbx_strand_id
1 'polypeptide(L)'
;MRERGGTESVVEQAALAWLESAGCSGRYGVDDYGEVALAQRLRDSLARLDPALPAEALDDAFHKLTRLEGAERIRRNRAFVPEAQEDWK
;
A
#
# COMPACT_ATOMS: atom_id res chain seq x y z
N MET A 1 1.75 29.19 -29.88
CA MET A 1 1.01 27.97 -29.52
C MET A 1 1.55 27.47 -28.21
N ARG A 2 0.80 27.59 -27.10
CA ARG A 2 1.19 26.93 -25.85
C ARG A 2 0.83 25.46 -26.02
N GLU A 3 1.83 24.59 -25.95
CA GLU A 3 1.62 23.16 -25.81
C GLU A 3 0.67 22.96 -24.63
N ARG A 4 -0.51 22.39 -24.89
CA ARG A 4 -1.36 21.87 -23.82
C ARG A 4 -0.62 20.63 -23.33
N GLY A 5 0.34 20.83 -22.42
CA GLY A 5 1.01 19.75 -21.70
C GLY A 5 -0.05 18.80 -21.19
N GLY A 6 0.15 17.51 -21.44
CA GLY A 6 -0.87 16.46 -21.31
C GLY A 6 -1.69 16.60 -20.04
N THR A 7 -3.00 16.37 -20.16
CA THR A 7 -3.90 16.40 -19.00
C THR A 7 -3.45 15.37 -17.98
N GLU A 8 -3.80 15.56 -16.71
CA GLU A 8 -3.56 14.60 -15.63
C GLU A 8 -3.95 13.17 -16.04
N SER A 9 -5.08 13.02 -16.75
CA SER A 9 -5.54 11.73 -17.29
C SER A 9 -4.56 11.07 -18.26
N VAL A 10 -3.84 11.83 -19.10
CA VAL A 10 -2.86 11.24 -20.04
C VAL A 10 -1.65 10.70 -19.29
N VAL A 11 -1.16 11.44 -18.29
CA VAL A 11 -0.05 11.02 -17.46
C VAL A 11 -0.44 9.83 -16.59
N GLU A 12 -1.63 9.86 -16.00
CA GLU A 12 -2.19 8.77 -15.22
C GLU A 12 -2.31 7.49 -16.05
N GLN A 13 -2.95 7.54 -17.23
CA GLN A 13 -3.10 6.39 -18.11
C GLN A 13 -1.75 5.78 -18.51
N ALA A 14 -0.75 6.60 -18.81
CA ALA A 14 0.60 6.13 -19.12
C ALA A 14 1.27 5.43 -17.92
N ALA A 15 1.09 5.97 -16.71
CA ALA A 15 1.61 5.36 -15.48
C ALA A 15 0.92 4.02 -15.17
N LEU A 16 -0.41 3.93 -15.36
CA LEU A 16 -1.14 2.67 -15.15
C LEU A 16 -0.69 1.60 -16.14
N ALA A 17 -0.57 1.94 -17.43
CA ALA A 17 -0.09 1.00 -18.45
C ALA A 17 1.33 0.49 -18.15
N TRP A 18 2.20 1.36 -17.63
CA TRP A 18 3.53 0.97 -17.21
C TRP A 18 3.50 0.02 -16.01
N LEU A 19 2.71 0.31 -14.98
CA LEU A 19 2.55 -0.57 -13.80
C LEU A 19 2.01 -1.95 -14.18
N GLU A 20 1.01 -2.01 -15.08
CA GLU A 20 0.48 -3.27 -15.61
C GLU A 20 1.58 -4.08 -16.31
N SER A 21 2.39 -3.42 -17.15
CA SER A 21 3.52 -4.07 -17.83
C SER A 21 4.60 -4.60 -16.87
N ALA A 22 4.74 -3.98 -15.70
CA ALA A 22 5.65 -4.41 -14.64
C ALA A 22 5.08 -5.56 -13.78
N GLY A 23 3.89 -6.08 -14.10
CA GLY A 23 3.23 -7.14 -13.34
C GLY A 23 2.44 -6.65 -12.12
N CYS A 24 2.30 -5.33 -11.94
CA CYS A 24 1.44 -4.78 -10.91
C CYS A 24 -0.03 -4.87 -11.36
N SER A 25 -0.74 -5.92 -10.95
CA SER A 25 -2.18 -6.01 -11.13
C SER A 25 -2.87 -5.07 -10.13
N GLY A 26 -3.18 -3.85 -10.57
CA GLY A 26 -3.93 -2.88 -9.78
C GLY A 26 -5.37 -3.32 -9.57
N ARG A 27 -5.87 -3.18 -8.35
CA ARG A 27 -7.28 -3.35 -8.03
C ARG A 27 -7.81 -1.96 -7.66
N TYR A 28 -8.47 -1.30 -8.61
CA TYR A 28 -8.96 0.07 -8.42
C TYR A 28 -10.28 0.08 -7.63
N GLY A 29 -10.62 1.24 -7.08
CA GLY A 29 -11.85 1.46 -6.33
C GLY A 29 -11.69 1.37 -4.81
N VAL A 30 -12.37 2.29 -4.14
CA VAL A 30 -12.78 2.18 -2.74
C VAL A 30 -14.21 1.66 -2.73
N ASP A 31 -14.56 0.78 -1.79
CA ASP A 31 -15.95 0.36 -1.63
C ASP A 31 -16.80 1.49 -1.02
N ASP A 32 -16.17 2.37 -0.22
CA ASP A 32 -16.73 3.62 0.28
C ASP A 32 -15.63 4.70 0.35
N TYR A 33 -15.95 5.92 -0.09
CA TYR A 33 -15.05 7.09 -0.01
C TYR A 33 -14.78 7.54 1.44
N GLY A 34 -15.52 7.03 2.42
CA GLY A 34 -15.26 7.19 3.85
C GLY A 34 -14.15 6.30 4.41
N GLU A 35 -13.68 5.29 3.65
CA GLU A 35 -12.64 4.37 4.13
C GLU A 35 -11.23 4.96 4.00
N VAL A 36 -10.66 5.38 5.13
CA VAL A 36 -9.26 5.82 5.22
C VAL A 36 -8.28 4.65 5.08
N ALA A 37 -8.73 3.43 5.37
CA ALA A 37 -8.00 2.20 5.16
C ALA A 37 -8.94 1.16 4.56
N LEU A 38 -8.54 0.56 3.43
CA LEU A 38 -9.27 -0.52 2.75
C LEU A 38 -9.17 -1.81 3.57
N ALA A 39 -9.95 -1.89 4.66
CA ALA A 39 -9.75 -2.83 5.74
C ALA A 39 -9.89 -4.29 5.28
N GLN A 40 -10.90 -4.57 4.46
CA GLN A 40 -11.13 -5.91 3.93
C GLN A 40 -10.00 -6.34 2.99
N ARG A 41 -9.56 -5.46 2.10
CA ARG A 41 -8.44 -5.76 1.18
C ARG A 41 -7.14 -6.02 1.91
N LEU A 42 -6.89 -5.31 3.01
CA LEU A 42 -5.71 -5.56 3.84
C LEU A 42 -5.78 -6.94 4.49
N ARG A 43 -6.93 -7.33 5.06
CA ARG A 43 -7.14 -8.66 5.63
C ARG A 43 -6.98 -9.77 4.57
N ASP A 44 -7.59 -9.59 3.41
CA ASP A 44 -7.47 -10.56 2.31
C ASP A 44 -6.03 -10.71 1.83
N SER A 45 -5.26 -9.61 1.82
CA SER A 45 -3.85 -9.64 1.45
C SER A 45 -2.99 -10.33 2.51
N LEU A 46 -3.27 -10.12 3.80
CA LEU A 46 -2.60 -10.83 4.90
C LEU A 46 -2.88 -12.33 4.86
N ALA A 47 -4.14 -12.73 4.64
CA ALA A 47 -4.51 -14.14 4.50
C ALA A 47 -3.85 -14.81 3.28
N ARG A 48 -3.65 -14.06 2.20
CA ARG A 48 -2.91 -14.55 1.02
C ARG A 48 -1.40 -14.64 1.23
N LEU A 49 -0.84 -13.75 2.04
CA LEU A 49 0.59 -13.71 2.33
C LEU A 49 1.02 -14.90 3.20
N ASP A 50 0.24 -15.20 4.24
CA ASP A 50 0.46 -16.36 5.11
C ASP A 50 -0.86 -17.12 5.34
N PRO A 51 -1.18 -18.12 4.48
CA PRO A 51 -2.40 -18.92 4.61
C PRO A 51 -2.44 -19.81 5.85
N ALA A 52 -1.31 -20.03 6.52
CA ALA A 52 -1.23 -20.83 7.74
C ALA A 52 -1.53 -19.99 9.00
N LEU A 53 -1.65 -18.67 8.85
CA LEU A 53 -1.88 -17.76 9.97
C LEU A 53 -3.30 -17.94 10.54
N PRO A 54 -3.43 -18.17 11.86
CA PRO A 54 -4.74 -18.22 12.52
C PRO A 54 -5.49 -16.88 12.40
N ALA A 55 -6.82 -16.93 12.40
CA ALA A 55 -7.67 -15.73 12.30
C ALA A 55 -7.36 -14.68 13.38
N GLU A 56 -7.07 -15.13 14.61
CA GLU A 56 -6.69 -14.27 15.74
C GLU A 56 -5.37 -13.50 15.46
N ALA A 57 -4.39 -14.18 14.87
CA ALA A 57 -3.10 -13.58 14.52
C ALA A 57 -3.22 -12.63 13.30
N LEU A 58 -4.17 -12.90 12.40
CA LEU A 58 -4.50 -12.00 11.29
C LEU A 58 -5.11 -10.69 11.79
N ASP A 59 -6.06 -10.76 12.74
CA ASP A 59 -6.65 -9.57 13.35
C ASP A 59 -5.61 -8.77 14.15
N ASP A 60 -4.70 -9.43 14.87
CA ASP A 60 -3.57 -8.78 15.54
C ASP A 60 -2.63 -8.08 14.54
N ALA A 61 -2.31 -8.72 13.42
CA ALA A 61 -1.49 -8.13 12.36
C ALA A 61 -2.20 -6.91 11.73
N PHE A 62 -3.49 -7.04 11.44
CA PHE A 62 -4.32 -5.95 10.95
C PHE A 62 -4.35 -4.77 11.93
N HIS A 63 -4.50 -5.04 13.23
CA HIS A 63 -4.48 -4.01 14.27
C HIS A 63 -3.12 -3.30 14.36
N LYS A 64 -2.01 -4.04 14.33
CA LYS A 64 -0.65 -3.47 14.35
C LYS A 64 -0.40 -2.55 13.15
N LEU A 65 -0.92 -2.90 11.98
CA LEU A 65 -0.74 -2.13 10.74
C LEU A 65 -1.63 -0.89 10.67
N THR A 66 -2.87 -0.98 11.15
CA THR A 66 -3.84 0.12 11.11
C THR A 66 -3.71 1.08 12.30
N ARG A 67 -3.14 0.63 13.41
CA ARG A 67 -2.83 1.43 14.61
C ARG A 67 -1.33 1.49 14.85
N LEU A 68 -0.60 2.07 13.90
CA LEU A 68 0.80 2.39 14.13
C LEU A 68 0.91 3.48 15.20
N GLU A 69 1.09 3.04 16.44
CA GLU A 69 1.32 3.87 17.61
C GLU A 69 2.57 4.76 17.40
N GLY A 70 2.37 6.08 17.46
CA GLY A 70 3.44 7.08 17.36
C GLY A 70 3.09 8.28 16.47
N ALA A 71 3.20 9.48 17.05
CA ALA A 71 2.89 10.74 16.35
C ALA A 71 3.78 10.98 15.11
N GLU A 72 5.06 10.60 15.15
CA GLU A 72 6.02 10.84 14.07
C GLU A 72 5.87 9.90 12.85
N ARG A 73 5.78 10.47 11.64
CA ARG A 73 5.85 9.71 10.35
C ARG A 73 7.11 8.85 10.23
N ILE A 74 8.23 9.30 10.79
CA ILE A 74 9.52 8.59 10.72
C ILE A 74 9.44 7.25 11.48
N ARG A 75 8.86 7.22 12.68
CA ARG A 75 8.71 5.97 13.45
C ARG A 75 7.78 4.98 12.75
N ARG A 76 6.69 5.49 12.16
CA ARG A 76 5.74 4.68 11.40
C ARG A 76 6.37 4.05 10.15
N ASN A 77 7.22 4.79 9.43
CA ASN A 77 7.94 4.25 8.27
C ASN A 77 8.93 3.14 8.66
N ARG A 78 9.66 3.30 9.78
CA ARG A 78 10.61 2.30 10.28
C ARG A 78 9.98 0.95 10.61
N ALA A 79 8.68 0.90 10.94
CA ALA A 79 7.99 -0.37 11.18
C ALA A 79 7.86 -1.24 9.91
N PHE A 80 7.97 -0.65 8.72
CA PHE A 80 7.89 -1.35 7.44
C PHE A 80 9.24 -1.61 6.78
N VAL A 81 10.30 -0.94 7.24
CA VAL A 81 11.66 -1.10 6.74
C VAL A 81 12.47 -1.78 7.84
N PRO A 82 12.67 -3.12 7.78
CA PRO A 82 13.59 -3.77 8.71
C PRO A 82 14.98 -3.18 8.48
N GLU A 83 15.50 -2.54 9.53
CA GLU A 83 16.87 -2.06 9.73
C GLU A 83 17.88 -2.37 8.61
N ALA A 84 17.81 -1.59 7.52
CA ALA A 84 18.86 -1.50 6.50
C ALA A 84 19.75 -0.29 6.79
N GLN A 85 20.26 -0.21 8.02
CA GLN A 85 21.38 0.66 8.37
C GLN A 85 22.45 -0.21 9.00
N GLU A 86 23.46 -0.58 8.22
CA GLU A 86 24.89 -0.68 8.64
C GLU A 86 25.77 -1.39 7.59
N ASP A 87 25.48 -1.37 6.28
CA ASP A 87 26.52 -1.78 5.32
C ASP A 87 26.30 -1.26 3.90
N TRP A 88 26.42 0.06 3.72
CA TRP A 88 26.71 0.62 2.40
C TRP A 88 27.98 1.46 2.53
N LYS A 89 29.12 0.79 2.35
CA LYS A 89 30.41 1.41 2.09
C LYS A 89 30.76 1.26 0.62
#